data_AF-A0A935X8B2-F1
#
_entry.id   AF-A0A935X8B2-F1
#
_cell.length_a   1.000
_cell.length_b   1.000
_cell.length_c   1.000
_cell.angle_alpha   90.00
_cell.angle_beta   90.00
_cell.angle_gamma   90.00
#
_symmetry.space_group_name_H-M   'P 1'
#
loop_
_entity.id
_entity.type
_entity.pdbx_description
1 polymer ?
#
loop_
_entity_poly.entity_id
_entity_poly.type
_entity_poly.pdbx_seq_one_letter_code
_entity_poly.pdbx_strand_id
1 'polypeptide(L)'
;MKYRLVLDLPVSNKLEEILSEGEQRAIAVGAFLAELRLASHGGGIVFDDPVSSLDHWRRRQVARRLVEEAKGRQVIILTHDTTFLGELRDAIEQLAVDHQMHHLEWMGNRPGFVFAGLPWAHKSYNERIDRLEKARSELERRWSAYPGEAEAGDMRHQYSFLRATIERVVQDLVLNGVVQRYRDWIRVDNLDEVVGFDAGEQKEIARLFKRCCDVVDAHDPASAKNAPVPNPTDLGSDLQSLKGLIAAIKARRAKGRQRRERAWCQVRRNLCAQWRKLVMQRCWCQVLQSRICRSVPIFAGGARQMKCGRGLTESWSRSWAPRPTPACGPLMELHAPDGPASQRLPRVRLPEPD
;
A
#
# COMPACT_ATOMS: atom_id res chain seq x y z
N MET A 1 -33.90 18.06 -3.88
CA MET A 1 -34.65 17.05 -3.10
C MET A 1 -33.68 16.31 -2.19
N LYS A 2 -33.93 16.26 -0.88
CA LYS A 2 -33.17 15.41 0.06
C LYS A 2 -33.95 14.10 0.20
N TYR A 3 -33.37 12.98 -0.26
CA TYR A 3 -33.96 11.66 -0.04
C TYR A 3 -33.59 11.19 1.38
N ARG A 4 -34.57 10.66 2.12
CA ARG A 4 -34.37 10.11 3.47
C ARG A 4 -34.70 8.62 3.43
N LEU A 5 -33.71 7.78 3.69
CA LEU A 5 -33.91 6.35 3.92
C LEU A 5 -34.58 6.17 5.28
N VAL A 6 -35.72 5.49 5.30
CA VAL A 6 -36.48 5.15 6.51
C VAL A 6 -36.61 3.63 6.56
N LEU A 7 -36.19 3.01 7.65
CA LEU A 7 -36.49 1.61 7.91
C LEU A 7 -37.93 1.50 8.40
N ASP A 8 -38.79 0.84 7.63
CA ASP A 8 -40.14 0.51 8.05
C ASP A 8 -40.11 -0.81 8.83
N LEU A 9 -40.33 -0.73 10.15
CA LEU A 9 -40.35 -1.88 11.05
C LEU A 9 -41.78 -2.09 11.56
N PRO A 10 -42.28 -3.34 11.63
CA PRO A 10 -43.63 -3.65 12.12
C PRO A 10 -43.79 -3.49 13.65
N VAL A 11 -42.90 -2.75 14.31
CA VAL A 11 -42.82 -2.62 15.77
C VAL A 11 -42.91 -1.13 16.15
N SER A 12 -43.65 -0.80 17.21
CA SER A 12 -43.89 0.59 17.64
C SER A 12 -42.70 1.30 18.29
N ASN A 13 -41.60 0.58 18.53
CA ASN A 13 -40.42 1.12 19.20
C ASN A 13 -39.56 1.92 18.22
N LYS A 14 -38.93 2.99 18.69
CA LYS A 14 -38.06 3.79 17.83
C LYS A 14 -36.79 2.99 17.52
N LEU A 15 -36.28 3.08 16.29
CA LEU A 15 -35.01 2.44 15.89
C LEU A 15 -33.84 2.81 16.82
N GLU A 16 -33.85 4.04 17.32
CA GLU A 16 -32.87 4.57 18.28
C GLU A 16 -32.89 3.87 19.64
N GLU A 17 -34.00 3.22 20.00
CA GLU A 17 -34.16 2.49 21.24
C GLU A 17 -33.69 1.02 21.12
N ILE A 18 -33.48 0.53 19.89
CA ILE A 18 -33.12 -0.86 19.60
C ILE A 18 -31.68 -0.97 19.10
N LEU A 19 -31.28 -0.08 18.18
CA LEU A 19 -29.98 -0.13 17.52
C LEU A 19 -29.03 0.91 18.09
N SER A 20 -27.80 0.51 18.34
CA SER A 20 -26.72 1.46 18.63
C SER A 20 -26.47 2.40 17.45
N GLU A 21 -25.89 3.57 17.73
CA GLU A 21 -25.52 4.55 16.69
C GLU A 21 -24.65 3.92 15.58
N GLY A 22 -23.69 3.09 15.97
CA GLY A 22 -22.82 2.38 15.03
C GLY A 22 -23.55 1.34 14.17
N GLU A 23 -24.61 0.71 14.68
CA GLU A 23 -25.47 -0.20 13.90
C GLU A 23 -26.34 0.55 12.91
N GLN A 24 -26.97 1.64 13.35
CA GLN A 24 -27.76 2.49 12.46
C GLN A 24 -26.90 3.03 11.32
N ARG A 25 -25.68 3.49 11.62
CA ARG A 25 -24.74 4.02 10.61
C ARG A 25 -24.27 2.93 9.64
N ALA A 26 -23.96 1.73 10.12
CA ALA A 26 -23.59 0.60 9.26
C ALA A 26 -24.75 0.19 8.32
N ILE A 27 -25.97 0.11 8.84
CA ILE A 27 -27.17 -0.21 8.05
C ILE A 27 -27.44 0.89 7.01
N ALA A 28 -27.30 2.16 7.37
CA ALA A 28 -27.48 3.28 6.45
C ALA A 28 -26.50 3.23 5.27
N VAL A 29 -25.21 2.97 5.52
CA VAL A 29 -24.20 2.81 4.47
C VAL A 29 -24.53 1.60 3.58
N GLY A 30 -24.92 0.47 4.17
CA GLY A 30 -25.31 -0.72 3.43
C GLY A 30 -26.54 -0.50 2.53
N ALA A 31 -27.59 0.11 3.08
CA ALA A 31 -28.82 0.42 2.36
C ALA A 31 -28.56 1.42 1.22
N PHE A 32 -27.77 2.47 1.47
CA PHE A 32 -27.37 3.43 0.43
C PHE A 32 -26.63 2.75 -0.72
N LEU A 33 -25.66 1.87 -0.41
CA LEU A 33 -24.93 1.13 -1.44
C LEU A 33 -25.81 0.12 -2.20
N ALA A 34 -26.81 -0.46 -1.55
CA ALA A 34 -27.79 -1.33 -2.20
C ALA A 34 -28.69 -0.53 -3.16
N GLU A 35 -29.19 0.61 -2.72
CA GLU A 35 -29.97 1.54 -3.56
C GLU A 35 -29.16 2.03 -4.75
N LEU A 36 -27.88 2.40 -4.56
CA LEU A 36 -26.96 2.78 -5.63
C LEU A 36 -26.67 1.67 -6.66
N ARG A 37 -26.87 0.40 -6.28
CA ARG A 37 -26.74 -0.75 -7.20
C ARG A 37 -28.02 -1.00 -7.99
N LEU A 38 -29.18 -0.66 -7.42
CA LEU A 38 -30.46 -0.69 -8.12
C LEU A 38 -30.64 0.54 -9.03
N ALA A 39 -30.06 1.68 -8.64
CA ALA A 39 -30.02 2.88 -9.44
C ALA A 39 -29.20 2.65 -10.72
N SER A 40 -29.80 2.94 -11.87
CA SER A 40 -29.21 2.72 -13.20
C SER A 40 -28.22 3.82 -13.64
N HIS A 41 -27.76 4.67 -12.72
CA HIS A 41 -26.86 5.78 -13.02
C HIS A 41 -25.42 5.55 -12.49
N GLY A 42 -24.42 5.96 -13.28
CA GLY A 42 -23.01 5.96 -12.89
C GLY A 42 -22.55 7.21 -12.14
N GLY A 43 -23.49 7.97 -11.55
CA GLY A 43 -23.19 9.22 -10.84
C GLY A 43 -22.15 9.03 -9.73
N GLY A 44 -21.28 10.02 -9.56
CA GLY A 44 -20.30 10.05 -8.47
C GLY A 44 -20.99 10.15 -7.11
N ILE A 45 -20.33 9.62 -6.07
CA ILE A 45 -20.86 9.58 -4.70
C ILE A 45 -19.90 10.28 -3.76
N VAL A 46 -20.47 10.99 -2.77
CA VAL A 46 -19.71 11.74 -1.77
C VAL A 46 -20.10 11.27 -0.38
N PHE A 47 -19.10 10.90 0.42
CA PHE A 47 -19.27 10.54 1.83
C PHE A 47 -18.59 11.58 2.71
N ASP A 48 -19.30 12.05 3.71
CA ASP A 48 -18.78 12.94 4.75
C ASP A 48 -18.73 12.16 6.08
N ASP A 49 -17.52 11.86 6.54
CA ASP A 49 -17.22 11.03 7.71
C ASP A 49 -18.09 9.75 7.82
N PRO A 50 -17.95 8.81 6.87
CA PRO A 50 -18.83 7.64 6.78
C PRO A 50 -18.71 6.64 7.94
N VAL A 51 -17.73 6.82 8.83
CA VAL A 51 -17.39 5.84 9.89
C VAL A 51 -17.38 6.39 11.30
N SER A 52 -18.07 7.50 11.57
CA SER A 52 -18.24 7.95 12.95
C SER A 52 -18.87 6.84 13.81
N SER A 53 -18.36 6.64 15.02
CA SER A 53 -18.93 5.70 16.01
C SER A 53 -18.92 4.22 15.58
N LEU A 54 -18.11 3.83 14.59
CA LEU A 54 -17.92 2.43 14.18
C LEU A 54 -16.71 1.78 14.87
N ASP A 55 -16.83 0.49 15.20
CA ASP A 55 -15.70 -0.34 15.63
C ASP A 55 -14.70 -0.58 14.48
N HIS A 56 -13.51 -1.06 14.83
CA HIS A 56 -12.40 -1.27 13.89
C HIS A 56 -12.75 -2.27 12.77
N TRP A 57 -13.51 -3.33 13.07
CA TRP A 57 -13.92 -4.32 12.06
C TRP A 57 -14.86 -3.69 11.04
N ARG A 58 -15.90 -2.97 11.50
CA ARG A 58 -16.84 -2.29 10.61
C ARG A 58 -16.16 -1.22 9.78
N ARG A 59 -15.25 -0.43 10.37
CA ARG A 59 -14.43 0.56 9.65
C ARG A 59 -13.70 -0.05 8.47
N ARG A 60 -13.01 -1.17 8.69
CA ARG A 60 -12.30 -1.90 7.64
C ARG A 60 -13.22 -2.41 6.52
N GLN A 61 -14.38 -2.97 6.88
CA GLN A 61 -15.35 -3.45 5.88
C GLN A 61 -15.93 -2.31 5.04
N VAL A 62 -16.24 -1.17 5.67
CA VAL A 62 -16.72 0.03 4.99
C VAL A 62 -15.64 0.56 4.04
N ALA A 63 -14.39 0.72 4.50
CA ALA A 63 -13.27 1.17 3.68
C ALA A 63 -13.12 0.31 2.42
N ARG A 64 -13.05 -1.02 2.60
CA ARG A 64 -12.94 -1.97 1.49
C ARG A 64 -14.10 -1.82 0.50
N ARG A 65 -15.34 -1.75 1.00
CA ARG A 65 -16.52 -1.64 0.14
C ARG A 65 -16.55 -0.34 -0.66
N LEU A 66 -16.15 0.78 -0.05
CA LEU A 66 -16.07 2.08 -0.74
C LEU A 66 -15.01 2.06 -1.85
N VAL A 67 -13.85 1.46 -1.60
CA VAL A 67 -12.78 1.31 -2.61
C VAL A 67 -13.20 0.35 -3.72
N GLU A 68 -13.91 -0.73 -3.41
CA GLU A 68 -14.49 -1.61 -4.44
C GLU A 68 -15.48 -0.86 -5.34
N GLU A 69 -16.33 0.00 -4.76
CA GLU A 69 -17.27 0.81 -5.55
C GLU A 69 -16.56 1.86 -6.42
N ALA A 70 -15.40 2.36 -5.99
CA ALA A 70 -14.58 3.29 -6.75
C ALA A 70 -14.03 2.73 -8.07
N LYS A 71 -14.11 1.40 -8.29
CA LYS A 71 -13.79 0.77 -9.59
C LYS A 71 -14.84 1.08 -10.67
N GLY A 72 -16.08 1.35 -10.26
CA GLY A 72 -17.21 1.56 -11.18
C GLY A 72 -17.68 3.00 -11.30
N ARG A 73 -17.34 3.87 -10.32
CA ARG A 73 -17.78 5.27 -10.28
C ARG A 73 -16.79 6.12 -9.48
N GLN A 74 -16.88 7.44 -9.60
CA GLN A 74 -16.12 8.34 -8.74
C GLN A 74 -16.65 8.29 -7.30
N VAL A 75 -15.77 8.06 -6.33
CA VAL A 75 -16.07 8.07 -4.90
C VAL A 75 -15.22 9.14 -4.24
N ILE A 76 -15.86 10.13 -3.62
CA ILE A 76 -15.21 11.19 -2.85
C ILE A 76 -15.50 10.93 -1.37
N ILE A 77 -14.44 10.88 -0.56
CA ILE A 77 -14.55 10.62 0.88
C ILE A 77 -13.89 11.78 1.61
N LEU A 78 -14.66 12.47 2.43
CA LEU A 78 -14.16 13.44 3.39
C LEU A 78 -14.06 12.75 4.74
N THR A 79 -12.89 12.83 5.36
CA THR A 79 -12.75 12.30 6.72
C THR A 79 -11.70 13.00 7.54
N HIS A 80 -11.95 13.08 8.85
CA HIS A 80 -10.95 13.48 9.84
C HIS A 80 -10.33 12.30 10.60
N ASP A 81 -10.82 11.06 10.41
CA ASP A 81 -10.33 9.87 11.09
C ASP A 81 -9.08 9.31 10.39
N THR A 82 -7.93 9.41 11.06
CA THR A 82 -6.64 8.93 10.54
C THR A 82 -6.54 7.41 10.48
N THR A 83 -7.23 6.69 11.37
CA THR A 83 -7.30 5.23 11.35
C THR A 83 -8.10 4.77 10.14
N PHE A 84 -9.22 5.44 9.85
CA PHE A 84 -10.00 5.15 8.65
C PHE A 84 -9.24 5.48 7.35
N LEU A 85 -8.47 6.57 7.31
CA LEU A 85 -7.55 6.83 6.21
C LEU A 85 -6.55 5.68 6.02
N GLY A 86 -6.05 5.09 7.11
CA GLY A 86 -5.21 3.89 7.07
C GLY A 86 -5.90 2.70 6.40
N GLU A 87 -7.14 2.39 6.82
CA GLU A 87 -7.95 1.31 6.22
C GLU A 87 -8.25 1.54 4.73
N LEU A 88 -8.53 2.78 4.33
CA LEU A 88 -8.73 3.15 2.93
C LEU A 88 -7.47 2.92 2.11
N ARG A 89 -6.30 3.31 2.63
CA ARG A 89 -5.01 3.09 1.95
C ARG A 89 -4.71 1.61 1.76
N ASP A 90 -4.94 0.82 2.79
CA ASP A 90 -4.73 -0.63 2.73
C ASP A 90 -5.66 -1.28 1.69
N ALA A 91 -6.92 -0.87 1.67
CA ALA A 91 -7.89 -1.35 0.68
C ALA A 91 -7.53 -0.90 -0.76
N ILE A 92 -7.08 0.35 -0.94
CA ILE A 92 -6.63 0.90 -2.22
C ILE A 92 -5.43 0.10 -2.77
N GLU A 93 -4.44 -0.17 -1.92
CA GLU A 93 -3.25 -0.96 -2.29
C GLU A 93 -3.65 -2.40 -2.68
N GLN A 94 -4.51 -3.04 -1.88
CA GLN A 94 -4.97 -4.41 -2.15
C GLN A 94 -5.80 -4.54 -3.43
N LEU A 95 -6.62 -3.54 -3.72
CA LEU A 95 -7.55 -3.57 -4.85
C LEU A 95 -7.00 -2.88 -6.11
N ALA A 96 -5.83 -2.27 -6.02
CA ALA A 96 -5.14 -1.52 -7.07
C ALA A 96 -6.05 -0.50 -7.77
N VAL A 97 -6.63 0.42 -6.98
CA VAL A 97 -7.54 1.45 -7.46
C VAL A 97 -6.82 2.80 -7.55
N ASP A 98 -7.01 3.49 -8.68
CA ASP A 98 -6.50 4.86 -8.86
C ASP A 98 -7.15 5.80 -7.86
N HIS A 99 -6.35 6.65 -7.23
CA HIS A 99 -6.81 7.51 -6.17
C HIS A 99 -6.01 8.82 -6.12
N GLN A 100 -6.63 9.83 -5.51
CA GLN A 100 -5.98 11.07 -5.14
C GLN A 100 -6.23 11.33 -3.66
N MET A 101 -5.25 11.91 -2.98
CA MET A 101 -5.40 12.37 -1.60
C MET A 101 -5.19 13.87 -1.56
N HIS A 102 -6.06 14.53 -0.82
CA HIS A 102 -6.01 15.96 -0.56
C HIS A 102 -6.27 16.19 0.92
N HIS A 103 -5.84 17.33 1.44
CA HIS A 103 -6.18 17.78 2.78
C HIS A 103 -6.74 19.20 2.74
N LEU A 104 -7.55 19.51 3.74
CA LEU A 104 -8.17 20.81 3.91
C LEU A 104 -7.46 21.56 5.03
N GLU A 105 -7.12 22.82 4.79
CA GLU A 105 -6.59 23.71 5.82
C GLU A 105 -7.46 24.98 5.97
N TRP A 106 -7.32 25.61 7.13
CA TRP A 106 -7.85 26.94 7.39
C TRP A 106 -6.84 27.99 6.96
N MET A 107 -7.26 28.96 6.14
CA MET A 107 -6.44 30.13 5.83
C MET A 107 -7.27 31.41 5.93
N GLY A 108 -6.71 32.44 6.58
CA GLY A 108 -7.35 33.75 6.70
C GLY A 108 -8.77 33.68 7.28
N ASN A 109 -8.94 32.88 8.35
CA ASN A 109 -10.23 32.64 9.03
C ASN A 109 -11.32 31.98 8.16
N ARG A 110 -10.95 31.31 7.06
CA ARG A 110 -11.88 30.54 6.22
C ARG A 110 -11.42 29.08 6.08
N PRO A 111 -12.30 28.10 6.32
CA PRO A 111 -12.02 26.69 6.02
C PRO A 111 -12.12 26.42 4.52
N GLY A 112 -11.59 25.26 4.09
CA GLY A 112 -11.88 24.68 2.78
C GLY A 112 -10.80 24.89 1.72
N PHE A 113 -9.61 25.38 2.10
CA PHE A 113 -8.49 25.43 1.16
C PHE A 113 -7.94 24.02 0.91
N VAL A 114 -7.99 23.60 -0.35
CA VAL A 114 -7.60 22.25 -0.76
C VAL A 114 -6.13 22.22 -1.14
N PHE A 115 -5.38 21.34 -0.51
CA PHE A 115 -3.97 21.10 -0.79
C PHE A 115 -3.74 19.67 -1.26
N ALA A 116 -2.94 19.52 -2.30
CA ALA A 116 -2.59 18.22 -2.84
C ALA A 116 -1.75 17.39 -1.88
N GLY A 117 -2.06 16.10 -1.81
CA GLY A 117 -1.41 15.13 -0.94
C GLY A 117 -1.91 15.19 0.51
N LEU A 118 -1.22 14.44 1.36
CA LEU A 118 -1.53 14.35 2.78
C LEU A 118 -0.85 15.45 3.61
N PRO A 119 -1.36 15.80 4.81
CA PRO A 119 -0.65 16.69 5.70
C PRO A 119 0.66 16.03 6.17
N TRP A 120 1.60 16.82 6.69
CA TRP A 120 2.95 16.34 7.05
C TRP A 120 2.94 15.03 7.86
N ALA A 121 2.04 14.94 8.84
CA ALA A 121 1.88 13.78 9.72
C ALA A 121 1.66 12.46 8.97
N HIS A 122 1.04 12.50 7.78
CA HIS A 122 0.67 11.29 7.02
C HIS A 122 1.42 11.14 5.69
N LYS A 123 2.23 12.12 5.27
CA LYS A 123 3.13 12.01 4.11
C LYS A 123 4.12 10.84 4.26
N SER A 124 4.38 10.15 3.15
CA SER A 124 5.43 9.14 3.04
C SER A 124 6.83 9.77 3.20
N TYR A 125 7.84 8.95 3.51
CA TYR A 125 9.20 9.47 3.63
C TYR A 125 9.73 10.11 2.33
N ASN A 126 9.33 9.62 1.15
CA ASN A 126 9.77 10.22 -0.13
C ASN A 126 9.20 11.64 -0.29
N GLU A 127 7.88 11.81 -0.09
CA GLU A 127 7.24 13.13 -0.18
C GLU A 127 7.81 14.12 0.84
N ARG A 128 8.21 13.63 2.02
CA ARG A 128 8.86 14.46 3.05
C ARG A 128 10.26 14.92 2.61
N ILE A 129 11.05 14.02 2.03
CA ILE A 129 12.37 14.35 1.47
C ILE A 129 12.24 15.36 0.33
N ASP A 130 11.29 15.16 -0.59
CA ASP A 130 11.06 16.10 -1.71
C ASP A 130 10.67 17.50 -1.21
N ARG A 131 9.85 17.58 -0.15
CA ARG A 131 9.51 18.86 0.49
C ARG A 131 10.72 19.52 1.15
N LEU A 132 11.56 18.74 1.82
CA LEU A 132 12.81 19.24 2.43
C LEU A 132 13.79 19.75 1.36
N GLU A 133 13.88 19.11 0.20
CA GLU A 133 14.72 19.60 -0.90
C GLU A 133 14.21 20.89 -1.53
N LYS A 134 12.88 21.04 -1.67
CA LYS A 134 12.26 22.30 -2.11
C LYS A 134 12.54 23.41 -1.11
N ALA A 135 12.30 23.15 0.19
CA ALA A 135 12.57 24.13 1.25
C ALA A 135 14.05 24.51 1.32
N ARG A 136 14.97 23.54 1.16
CA ARG A 136 16.41 23.81 1.05
C ARG A 136 16.71 24.76 -0.11
N SER A 137 16.16 24.52 -1.29
CA SER A 137 16.39 25.34 -2.49
C SER A 137 15.86 26.76 -2.31
N GLU A 138 14.73 26.92 -1.63
CA GLU A 138 14.15 28.23 -1.29
C GLU A 138 15.01 28.98 -0.26
N LEU A 139 15.54 28.27 0.75
CA LEU A 139 16.46 28.84 1.74
C LEU A 139 17.77 29.27 1.10
N GLU A 140 18.34 28.45 0.23
CA GLU A 140 19.59 28.74 -0.49
C GLU A 140 19.52 30.07 -1.27
N ARG A 141 18.35 30.41 -1.83
CA ARG A 141 18.15 31.67 -2.57
C ARG A 141 18.13 32.91 -1.68
N ARG A 142 17.80 32.79 -0.40
CA ARG A 142 17.67 33.91 0.54
C ARG A 142 18.76 33.92 1.62
N TRP A 143 19.60 32.90 1.67
CA TRP A 143 20.58 32.72 2.72
C TRP A 143 21.70 33.76 2.64
N SER A 144 21.93 34.49 3.72
CA SER A 144 22.99 35.48 3.83
C SER A 144 24.21 34.90 4.55
N ALA A 145 25.36 35.60 4.47
CA ALA A 145 26.56 35.24 5.24
C ALA A 145 26.34 35.32 6.76
N TYR A 146 25.40 36.17 7.19
CA TYR A 146 25.00 36.37 8.57
C TYR A 146 23.48 36.23 8.66
N PRO A 147 22.95 34.99 8.74
CA PRO A 147 21.51 34.75 8.81
C PRO A 147 20.93 35.40 10.07
N GLY A 148 19.78 36.05 9.93
CA GLY A 148 19.04 36.59 11.06
C GLY A 148 18.27 35.49 11.79
N GLU A 149 17.51 35.88 12.82
CA GLU A 149 16.72 34.95 13.60
C GLU A 149 15.62 34.26 12.77
N ALA A 150 15.10 34.94 11.74
CA ALA A 150 14.09 34.37 10.85
C ALA A 150 14.67 33.24 9.99
N GLU A 151 15.81 33.45 9.34
CA GLU A 151 16.48 32.41 8.55
C GLU A 151 16.96 31.25 9.44
N ALA A 152 17.45 31.57 10.64
CA ALA A 152 17.83 30.56 11.62
C ALA A 152 16.62 29.73 12.07
N GLY A 153 15.50 30.38 12.39
CA GLY A 153 14.23 29.72 12.73
C GLY A 153 13.72 28.82 11.62
N ASP A 154 13.73 29.29 10.37
CA ASP A 154 13.36 28.49 9.19
C ASP A 154 14.24 27.23 9.08
N MET A 155 15.55 27.36 9.30
CA MET A 155 16.49 26.23 9.26
C MET A 155 16.24 25.23 10.39
N ARG A 156 16.06 25.70 11.64
CA ARG A 156 15.73 24.84 12.78
C ARG A 156 14.43 24.08 12.52
N HIS A 157 13.46 24.74 11.89
CA HIS A 157 12.21 24.12 11.46
C HIS A 157 12.44 23.01 10.42
N GLN A 158 13.31 23.22 9.43
CA GLN A 158 13.65 22.16 8.46
C GLN A 158 14.35 20.97 9.12
N TYR A 159 15.25 21.19 10.09
CA TYR A 159 15.88 20.10 10.83
C TYR A 159 14.90 19.33 11.73
N SER A 160 13.87 20.00 12.27
CA SER A 160 12.76 19.34 12.96
C SER A 160 11.99 18.40 12.03
N PHE A 161 11.72 18.84 10.79
CA PHE A 161 11.12 17.99 9.77
C PHE A 161 12.06 16.86 9.31
N LEU A 162 13.35 17.11 9.16
CA LEU A 162 14.33 16.06 8.83
C LEU A 162 14.35 14.97 9.92
N ARG A 163 14.35 15.36 11.21
CA ARG A 163 14.25 14.43 12.33
C ARG A 163 13.02 13.52 12.24
N ALA A 164 11.85 14.11 12.05
CA ALA A 164 10.61 13.37 11.87
C ALA A 164 10.62 12.49 10.62
N THR A 165 11.37 12.87 9.58
CA THR A 165 11.54 12.10 8.35
C THR A 165 12.44 10.89 8.58
N ILE A 166 13.51 11.02 9.35
CA ILE A 166 14.36 9.88 9.75
C ILE A 166 13.53 8.83 10.48
N GLU A 167 12.68 9.23 11.43
CA GLU A 167 11.77 8.28 12.11
C GLU A 167 10.82 7.60 11.13
N ARG A 168 10.28 8.34 10.15
CA ARG A 168 9.40 7.77 9.12
C ARG A 168 10.14 6.79 8.22
N VAL A 169 11.41 7.05 7.89
CA VAL A 169 12.28 6.11 7.15
C VAL A 169 12.50 4.83 7.97
N VAL A 170 12.75 4.94 9.27
CA VAL A 170 12.88 3.75 10.13
C VAL A 170 11.59 2.94 10.13
N GLN A 171 10.44 3.58 10.31
CA GLN A 171 9.14 2.89 10.32
C GLN A 171 8.82 2.21 8.97
N ASP A 172 8.89 2.96 7.87
CA ASP A 172 8.39 2.51 6.56
C ASP A 172 9.43 1.67 5.81
N LEU A 173 10.72 2.06 5.89
CA LEU A 173 11.78 1.38 5.17
C LEU A 173 12.46 0.32 6.02
N VAL A 174 12.97 0.64 7.20
CA VAL A 174 13.77 -0.32 7.99
C VAL A 174 12.89 -1.45 8.50
N LEU A 175 11.82 -1.10 9.23
CA LEU A 175 10.86 -2.06 9.76
C LEU A 175 9.89 -2.56 8.69
N ASN A 176 10.03 -2.14 7.43
CA ASN A 176 9.17 -2.53 6.31
C ASN A 176 7.66 -2.39 6.61
N GLY A 177 7.27 -1.40 7.41
CA GLY A 177 5.88 -1.22 7.84
C GLY A 177 5.32 -2.36 8.70
N VAL A 178 6.16 -3.24 9.27
CA VAL A 178 5.76 -4.24 10.27
C VAL A 178 5.07 -3.56 11.45
N VAL A 179 5.66 -2.47 11.93
CA VAL A 179 5.09 -1.59 12.94
C VAL A 179 4.81 -0.24 12.29
N GLN A 180 3.55 0.20 12.33
CA GLN A 180 3.14 1.53 11.87
C GLN A 180 2.22 2.18 12.90
N ARG A 181 2.42 3.48 13.13
CA ARG A 181 1.54 4.25 14.02
C ARG A 181 0.12 4.28 13.46
N TYR A 182 -0.87 4.15 14.34
CA TYR A 182 -2.31 4.17 14.03
C TYR A 182 -2.83 3.02 13.16
N ARG A 183 -2.08 1.90 13.06
CA ARG A 183 -2.62 0.64 12.56
C ARG A 183 -2.90 -0.29 13.73
N ASP A 184 -4.01 -1.02 13.68
CA ASP A 184 -4.46 -1.90 14.76
C ASP A 184 -3.69 -3.23 14.86
N TRP A 185 -2.99 -3.64 13.79
CA TRP A 185 -2.24 -4.90 13.75
C TRP A 185 -0.82 -4.76 13.23
N ILE A 186 0.03 -5.69 13.68
CA ILE A 186 1.41 -5.87 13.19
C ILE A 186 1.39 -6.65 11.87
N ARG A 187 2.12 -6.17 10.86
CA ARG A 187 2.26 -6.86 9.56
C ARG A 187 3.31 -7.96 9.63
N VAL A 188 2.93 -9.12 10.15
CA VAL A 188 3.81 -10.30 10.24
C VAL A 188 4.23 -10.80 8.86
N ASP A 189 3.39 -10.60 7.84
CA ASP A 189 3.67 -10.88 6.44
C ASP A 189 4.89 -10.12 5.90
N ASN A 190 5.18 -8.93 6.44
CA ASN A 190 6.31 -8.11 6.02
C ASN A 190 7.62 -8.42 6.76
N LEU A 191 7.59 -9.32 7.75
CA LEU A 191 8.72 -9.58 8.65
C LEU A 191 9.93 -10.19 7.91
N ASP A 192 9.67 -11.01 6.89
CA ASP A 192 10.71 -11.66 6.09
C ASP A 192 11.50 -10.67 5.22
N GLU A 193 10.97 -9.46 5.01
CA GLU A 193 11.60 -8.35 4.30
C GLU A 193 12.25 -7.30 5.22
N VAL A 194 12.12 -7.44 6.54
CA VAL A 194 12.86 -6.61 7.48
C VAL A 194 14.34 -6.95 7.34
N VAL A 195 15.12 -5.95 6.94
CA VAL A 195 16.57 -6.10 6.79
C VAL A 195 17.24 -5.49 8.01
N GLY A 196 18.15 -6.24 8.63
CA GLY A 196 19.01 -5.71 9.68
C GLY A 196 19.92 -4.60 9.15
N PHE A 197 20.47 -3.84 10.09
CA PHE A 197 21.47 -2.82 9.80
C PHE A 197 22.88 -3.41 9.76
N ASP A 198 23.72 -2.84 8.89
CA ASP A 198 25.15 -2.87 9.15
C ASP A 198 25.51 -1.85 10.25
N ALA A 199 26.61 -2.10 10.98
CA ALA A 199 27.06 -1.21 12.03
C ALA A 199 27.36 0.21 11.52
N GLY A 200 27.83 0.35 10.28
CA GLY A 200 28.04 1.66 9.66
C GLY A 200 26.74 2.44 9.44
N GLU A 201 25.68 1.77 9.01
CA GLU A 201 24.38 2.39 8.74
C GLU A 201 23.67 2.83 10.01
N GLN A 202 23.72 1.99 11.05
CA GLN A 202 23.17 2.34 12.35
C GLN A 202 23.86 3.59 12.92
N LYS A 203 25.19 3.65 12.82
CA LYS A 203 25.97 4.82 13.23
C LYS A 203 25.62 6.07 12.44
N GLU A 204 25.40 5.94 11.13
CA GLU A 204 25.05 7.08 10.28
C GLU A 204 23.63 7.61 10.57
N ILE A 205 22.65 6.71 10.79
CA ILE A 205 21.32 7.12 11.26
C ILE A 205 21.42 7.83 12.61
N ALA A 206 22.19 7.28 13.56
CA ALA A 206 22.38 7.89 14.86
C ALA A 206 23.08 9.26 14.76
N ARG A 207 24.07 9.40 13.86
CA ARG A 207 24.76 10.67 13.58
C ARG A 207 23.79 11.72 13.04
N LEU A 208 23.01 11.38 12.01
CA LEU A 208 22.03 12.28 11.41
C LEU A 208 20.94 12.68 12.41
N PHE A 209 20.41 11.71 13.16
CA PHE A 209 19.39 11.98 14.17
C PHE A 209 19.91 12.88 15.29
N LYS A 210 21.12 12.62 15.79
CA LYS A 210 21.78 13.47 16.78
C LYS A 210 22.01 14.88 16.25
N ARG A 211 22.50 15.03 15.02
CA ARG A 211 22.66 16.35 14.38
C ARG A 211 21.34 17.11 14.33
N CYS A 212 20.22 16.45 14.04
CA CYS A 212 18.92 17.10 14.09
C CYS A 212 18.53 17.51 15.51
N CYS A 213 18.76 16.66 16.52
CA CYS A 213 18.51 17.00 17.92
C CYS A 213 19.33 18.21 18.40
N ASP A 214 20.58 18.33 17.96
CA ASP A 214 21.48 19.43 18.35
C ASP A 214 21.05 20.78 17.73
N VAL A 215 20.23 20.78 16.67
CA VAL A 215 19.81 21.98 15.92
C VAL A 215 18.43 22.48 16.30
N VAL A 216 17.52 21.60 16.74
CA VAL A 216 16.13 21.98 17.06
C VAL A 216 16.01 22.67 18.42
N ASP A 217 15.02 23.55 18.55
CA ASP A 217 14.71 24.29 19.79
C ASP A 217 14.16 23.41 20.93
N ALA A 218 14.09 22.09 20.74
CA ALA A 218 13.56 21.16 21.74
C ALA A 218 14.51 20.94 22.93
N HIS A 219 15.74 21.47 22.86
CA HIS A 219 16.73 21.45 23.93
C HIS A 219 17.22 22.87 24.22
N ASP A 220 17.52 23.18 25.48
CA ASP A 220 18.22 24.41 25.88
C ASP A 220 19.74 24.15 25.84
N PRO A 221 20.45 24.61 24.79
CA PRO A 221 21.89 24.42 24.71
C PRO A 221 22.60 25.36 25.68
N ALA A 222 23.67 24.87 26.32
CA ALA A 222 24.51 25.71 27.16
C ALA A 222 24.93 27.00 26.41
N SER A 223 24.71 28.17 27.02
CA SER A 223 24.89 29.50 26.38
C SER A 223 26.29 29.74 25.81
N ALA A 224 27.31 29.03 26.33
CA ALA A 224 28.67 29.09 25.82
C ALA A 224 28.87 28.44 24.43
N LYS A 225 27.88 27.68 23.92
CA LYS A 225 28.03 26.94 22.66
C LYS A 225 27.76 27.77 21.41
N ASN A 226 27.06 28.91 21.45
CA ASN A 226 26.76 29.87 20.35
C ASN A 226 27.02 29.32 18.93
N ALA A 227 26.49 28.13 18.64
CA ALA A 227 26.87 27.41 17.44
C ALA A 227 25.98 27.94 16.33
N PRO A 228 26.55 28.41 15.21
CA PRO A 228 25.73 28.85 14.10
C PRO A 228 24.86 27.69 13.63
N VAL A 229 23.61 27.99 13.26
CA VAL A 229 22.75 27.01 12.61
C VAL A 229 23.41 26.49 11.32
N PRO A 230 23.20 25.23 10.93
CA PRO A 230 23.71 24.71 9.67
C PRO A 230 23.23 25.55 8.48
N ASN A 231 24.01 25.59 7.41
CA ASN A 231 23.61 26.33 6.20
C ASN A 231 22.83 25.42 5.20
N PRO A 232 22.27 25.96 4.10
CA PRO A 232 21.55 25.15 3.12
C PRO A 232 22.38 24.05 2.45
N THR A 233 23.71 24.21 2.35
CA THR A 233 24.63 23.19 1.84
C THR A 233 24.78 22.03 2.83
N ASP A 234 24.83 22.33 4.13
CA ASP A 234 24.83 21.33 5.20
C ASP A 234 23.56 20.49 5.17
N LEU A 235 22.39 21.14 5.12
CA LEU A 235 21.10 20.46 5.01
C LEU A 235 21.05 19.58 3.76
N GLY A 236 21.57 20.08 2.63
CA GLY A 236 21.73 19.31 1.41
C GLY A 236 22.58 18.06 1.60
N SER A 237 23.71 18.18 2.27
CA SER A 237 24.62 17.06 2.54
C SER A 237 23.96 16.01 3.44
N ASP A 238 23.25 16.43 4.49
CA ASP A 238 22.53 15.52 5.38
C ASP A 238 21.37 14.79 4.67
N LEU A 239 20.65 15.49 3.78
CA LEU A 239 19.62 14.88 2.92
C LEU A 239 20.22 13.83 1.98
N GLN A 240 21.40 14.11 1.40
CA GLN A 240 22.09 13.13 0.55
C GLN A 240 22.58 11.92 1.34
N SER A 241 23.12 12.12 2.55
CA SER A 241 23.45 11.01 3.45
C SER A 241 22.23 10.12 3.74
N LEU A 242 21.08 10.73 4.04
CA LEU A 242 19.83 9.99 4.27
C LEU A 242 19.37 9.23 3.01
N LYS A 243 19.43 9.87 1.83
CA LYS A 243 19.11 9.22 0.54
C LYS A 243 20.04 8.05 0.24
N GLY A 244 21.33 8.20 0.51
CA GLY A 244 22.34 7.15 0.37
C GLY A 244 22.02 5.93 1.25
N LEU A 245 21.66 6.16 2.52
CA LEU A 245 21.20 5.10 3.42
C LEU A 245 19.94 4.40 2.90
N ILE A 246 18.94 5.17 2.44
CA ILE A 246 17.71 4.62 1.86
C ILE A 246 18.03 3.72 0.67
N ALA A 247 18.92 4.16 -0.23
CA ALA A 247 19.32 3.39 -1.40
C ALA A 247 20.05 2.10 -1.01
N ALA A 248 20.97 2.16 -0.04
CA ALA A 248 21.70 0.99 0.46
C ALA A 248 20.75 -0.07 1.06
N ILE A 249 19.81 0.37 1.91
CA ILE A 249 18.81 -0.51 2.54
C ILE A 249 17.90 -1.14 1.48
N LYS A 250 17.41 -0.36 0.50
CA LYS A 250 16.60 -0.87 -0.62
C LYS A 250 17.36 -1.91 -1.44
N ALA A 251 18.63 -1.63 -1.76
CA ALA A 251 19.48 -2.57 -2.50
C ALA A 251 19.70 -3.87 -1.72
N ARG A 252 19.94 -3.80 -0.41
CA ARG A 252 20.07 -4.99 0.45
C ARG A 252 18.78 -5.80 0.47
N ARG A 253 17.62 -5.16 0.61
CA ARG A 253 16.32 -5.84 0.58
C ARG A 253 16.08 -6.54 -0.76
N ALA A 254 16.40 -5.88 -1.88
CA ALA A 254 16.29 -6.47 -3.21
C ALA A 254 17.18 -7.73 -3.36
N LYS A 255 18.44 -7.68 -2.89
CA LYS A 255 19.32 -8.85 -2.85
C LYS A 255 18.76 -9.98 -1.97
N GLY A 256 18.19 -9.62 -0.82
CA GLY A 256 17.53 -10.57 0.09
C GLY A 256 16.33 -11.27 -0.55
N ARG A 257 15.49 -10.56 -1.31
CA ARG A 257 14.40 -11.14 -2.10
C ARG A 257 14.92 -12.12 -3.16
N GLN A 258 15.89 -11.70 -3.97
CA GLN A 258 16.47 -12.55 -5.02
C GLN A 258 17.09 -13.84 -4.46
N ARG A 259 17.76 -13.76 -3.30
CA ARG A 259 18.33 -14.93 -2.63
C ARG A 259 17.25 -15.92 -2.20
N ARG A 260 16.14 -15.42 -1.64
CA ARG A 260 14.98 -16.25 -1.24
C ARG A 260 14.35 -16.92 -2.46
N GLU A 261 14.07 -16.16 -3.53
CA GLU A 261 13.52 -16.71 -4.77
C GLU A 261 14.40 -17.82 -5.37
N ARG A 262 15.72 -17.61 -5.43
CA ARG A 262 16.66 -18.63 -5.90
C ARG A 262 16.65 -19.88 -5.03
N ALA A 263 16.61 -19.72 -3.70
CA ALA A 263 16.53 -20.85 -2.77
C ALA A 263 15.22 -21.63 -2.98
N TRP A 264 14.09 -20.94 -3.13
CA TRP A 264 12.80 -21.56 -3.45
C TRP A 264 12.80 -22.30 -4.78
N CYS A 265 13.40 -21.71 -5.83
CA CYS A 265 13.59 -22.39 -7.12
C CYS A 265 14.46 -23.65 -6.97
N GLN A 266 15.50 -23.61 -6.14
CA GLN A 266 16.34 -24.79 -5.88
C GLN A 266 15.55 -25.90 -5.18
N VAL A 267 14.78 -25.57 -4.15
CA VAL A 267 13.93 -26.53 -3.44
C VAL A 267 12.90 -27.15 -4.39
N ARG A 268 12.22 -26.35 -5.23
CA ARG A 268 11.28 -26.85 -6.24
C ARG A 268 11.96 -27.79 -7.25
N ARG A 269 13.19 -27.47 -7.70
CA ARG A 269 13.97 -28.34 -8.59
C ARG A 269 14.32 -29.67 -7.92
N ASN A 270 14.78 -29.63 -6.67
CA ASN A 270 15.11 -30.83 -5.89
C ASN A 270 13.88 -31.72 -5.67
N LEU A 271 12.75 -31.13 -5.29
CA LEU A 271 11.47 -31.84 -5.13
C LEU A 271 11.00 -32.45 -6.45
N CYS A 272 11.09 -31.72 -7.56
CA CYS A 272 10.74 -32.23 -8.89
C CYS A 272 11.65 -33.41 -9.30
N ALA A 273 12.96 -33.31 -9.04
CA ALA A 273 13.91 -34.39 -9.30
C ALA A 273 13.63 -35.64 -8.43
N GLN A 274 13.29 -35.45 -7.16
CA GLN A 274 12.92 -36.53 -6.24
C GLN A 274 11.60 -37.19 -6.67
N TRP A 275 10.61 -36.41 -7.10
CA TRP A 275 9.37 -36.92 -7.67
C TRP A 275 9.62 -37.74 -8.94
N ARG A 276 10.46 -37.26 -9.86
CA ARG A 276 10.85 -38.02 -11.06
C ARG A 276 11.51 -39.36 -10.70
N LYS A 277 12.39 -39.38 -9.68
CA LYS A 277 13.01 -40.62 -9.18
C LYS A 277 11.99 -41.58 -8.57
N LEU A 278 11.05 -41.08 -7.76
CA LEU A 278 9.98 -41.88 -7.15
C LEU A 278 9.01 -42.44 -8.20
N VAL A 279 8.65 -41.64 -9.21
CA VAL A 279 7.82 -42.10 -10.34
C VAL A 279 8.57 -43.14 -11.16
N MET A 280 9.86 -42.95 -11.45
CA MET A 280 10.67 -43.97 -12.12
C MET A 280 10.79 -45.26 -11.30
N GLN A 281 11.01 -45.18 -9.98
CA GLN A 281 11.06 -46.35 -9.09
C GLN A 281 9.72 -47.06 -8.99
N ARG A 282 8.59 -46.34 -8.95
CA ARG A 282 7.25 -46.95 -9.00
C ARG A 282 6.96 -47.63 -10.34
N CYS A 283 7.34 -47.01 -11.47
CA CYS A 283 7.26 -47.65 -12.78
C CYS A 283 8.16 -48.90 -12.85
N TRP A 284 9.37 -48.85 -12.29
CA TRP A 284 10.26 -50.01 -12.23
C TRP A 284 9.71 -51.14 -11.35
N CYS A 285 9.13 -50.82 -10.19
CA CYS A 285 8.45 -51.81 -9.34
C CYS A 285 7.23 -52.45 -10.02
N GLN A 286 6.42 -51.68 -10.78
CA GLN A 286 5.32 -52.25 -11.57
C GLN A 286 5.83 -53.16 -12.70
N VAL A 287 6.94 -52.78 -13.36
CA VAL A 287 7.57 -53.64 -14.39
C VAL A 287 8.17 -54.90 -13.76
N LEU A 288 8.79 -54.83 -12.59
CA LEU A 288 9.33 -55.99 -11.86
C LEU A 288 8.22 -56.90 -11.30
N GLN A 289 7.14 -56.36 -10.72
CA GLN A 289 5.97 -57.14 -10.30
C GLN A 289 5.29 -57.83 -11.49
N SER A 290 5.23 -57.16 -12.66
CA SER A 290 4.68 -57.75 -13.88
C SER A 290 5.57 -58.81 -14.54
N ARG A 291 6.87 -58.86 -14.19
CA ARG A 291 7.81 -59.91 -14.63
C ARG A 291 7.84 -61.11 -13.68
N ILE A 292 7.67 -60.90 -12.37
CA ILE A 292 7.60 -61.99 -11.38
C ILE A 292 6.26 -62.75 -11.46
N CYS A 293 5.16 -62.12 -11.87
CA CYS A 293 3.87 -62.80 -12.08
C CYS A 293 3.73 -63.58 -13.40
N ARG A 294 4.77 -63.65 -14.27
CA ARG A 294 4.70 -64.34 -15.57
C ARG A 294 5.35 -65.72 -15.61
N SER A 295 5.66 -66.33 -14.46
CA SER A 295 6.33 -67.63 -14.41
C SER A 295 5.69 -68.63 -13.43
N VAL A 296 4.36 -68.79 -13.47
CA VAL A 296 3.66 -70.00 -12.98
C VAL A 296 2.43 -70.27 -13.89
N PRO A 297 2.27 -71.48 -14.47
CA PRO A 297 1.18 -71.79 -15.37
C PRO A 297 -0.12 -72.21 -14.64
N ILE A 298 -1.21 -72.04 -15.38
CA ILE A 298 -2.65 -72.11 -15.08
C ILE A 298 -3.12 -73.49 -14.58
N PHE A 299 -4.10 -73.53 -13.66
CA PHE A 299 -5.19 -74.52 -13.74
C PHE A 299 -6.56 -73.93 -13.33
N ALA A 300 -7.57 -74.43 -14.04
CA ALA A 300 -8.91 -73.90 -14.26
C ALA A 300 -9.92 -74.07 -13.10
N GLY A 301 -11.01 -73.29 -13.16
CA GLY A 301 -12.34 -73.76 -12.72
C GLY A 301 -13.18 -72.79 -11.88
N GLY A 302 -14.22 -72.21 -12.51
CA GLY A 302 -15.55 -72.10 -11.92
C GLY A 302 -15.89 -70.95 -10.96
N ALA A 303 -16.95 -70.21 -11.34
CA ALA A 303 -18.07 -69.74 -10.49
C ALA A 303 -18.28 -68.21 -10.34
N ARG A 304 -19.42 -67.81 -10.93
CA ARG A 304 -20.49 -66.92 -10.46
C ARG A 304 -20.30 -65.39 -10.44
N GLN A 305 -21.24 -64.80 -11.19
CA GLN A 305 -21.75 -63.43 -11.21
C GLN A 305 -21.87 -62.72 -9.85
N MET A 306 -21.50 -61.44 -9.86
CA MET A 306 -22.35 -60.35 -9.34
C MET A 306 -22.37 -59.20 -10.36
N LYS A 307 -23.55 -58.96 -10.97
CA LYS A 307 -23.97 -57.70 -11.60
C LYS A 307 -24.52 -56.79 -10.47
N CYS A 308 -24.61 -55.47 -10.51
CA CYS A 308 -24.43 -54.44 -11.53
C CYS A 308 -24.27 -53.10 -10.80
N GLY A 309 -23.49 -52.18 -11.37
CA GLY A 309 -23.50 -50.76 -11.03
C GLY A 309 -22.80 -50.01 -12.16
N ARG A 310 -23.58 -49.52 -13.13
CA ARG A 310 -23.07 -48.75 -14.27
C ARG A 310 -22.69 -47.35 -13.83
N GLY A 311 -21.64 -46.83 -14.46
CA GLY A 311 -21.48 -45.41 -14.75
C GLY A 311 -20.24 -44.80 -14.14
N LEU A 312 -19.17 -44.71 -14.94
CA LEU A 312 -18.25 -43.56 -15.08
C LEU A 312 -17.04 -44.04 -15.90
N THR A 313 -17.08 -43.79 -17.20
CA THR A 313 -15.88 -43.81 -18.05
C THR A 313 -15.18 -42.46 -18.00
N GLU A 314 -13.87 -42.55 -17.91
CA GLU A 314 -12.86 -41.54 -17.63
C GLU A 314 -12.77 -40.40 -18.66
N SER A 315 -12.33 -39.22 -18.20
CA SER A 315 -11.38 -38.38 -18.94
C SER A 315 -10.63 -37.42 -17.99
N TRP A 316 -9.50 -37.90 -17.44
CA TRP A 316 -8.51 -37.03 -16.79
C TRP A 316 -7.12 -37.35 -17.35
N SER A 317 -6.72 -36.64 -18.40
CA SER A 317 -5.30 -36.36 -18.67
C SER A 317 -5.17 -35.26 -19.73
N ARG A 318 -4.69 -34.07 -19.30
CA ARG A 318 -3.90 -33.05 -20.02
C ARG A 318 -4.23 -31.65 -19.49
N SER A 319 -3.38 -31.11 -18.60
CA SER A 319 -3.03 -29.67 -18.56
C SER A 319 -2.18 -29.30 -17.34
N TRP A 320 -0.93 -29.75 -17.27
CA TRP A 320 0.08 -29.10 -16.42
C TRP A 320 1.39 -29.01 -17.21
N ALA A 321 1.48 -27.97 -18.04
CA ALA A 321 2.74 -27.49 -18.61
C ALA A 321 3.01 -26.08 -18.08
N PRO A 322 4.23 -25.76 -17.59
CA PRO A 322 4.56 -24.42 -17.15
C PRO A 322 4.72 -23.49 -18.36
N ARG A 323 4.08 -22.30 -18.31
CA ARG A 323 4.26 -21.24 -19.32
C ARG A 323 5.68 -20.66 -19.24
N PRO A 324 6.36 -20.36 -20.37
CA PRO A 324 7.63 -19.66 -20.35
C PRO A 324 7.44 -18.16 -20.07
N THR A 325 8.40 -17.58 -19.33
CA THR A 325 8.57 -16.14 -19.13
C THR A 325 9.04 -15.46 -20.43
N PRO A 326 8.61 -14.23 -20.76
CA PRO A 326 9.12 -13.54 -21.93
C PRO A 326 10.54 -13.01 -21.68
N ALA A 327 11.42 -13.26 -22.65
CA ALA A 327 12.77 -12.70 -22.71
C ALA A 327 12.72 -11.27 -23.27
N CYS A 328 13.49 -10.36 -22.67
CA CYS A 328 13.78 -9.04 -23.23
C CYS A 328 14.67 -9.19 -24.49
N GLY A 329 14.27 -8.53 -25.58
CA GLY A 329 15.04 -8.30 -26.81
C GLY A 329 14.72 -6.90 -27.36
N PRO A 330 15.60 -6.30 -28.18
CA PRO A 330 15.78 -4.84 -28.25
C PRO A 330 14.71 -4.10 -29.06
N LEU A 331 14.56 -2.81 -28.73
CA LEU A 331 13.70 -1.82 -29.38
C LEU A 331 13.87 -1.82 -30.91
N MET A 332 12.75 -1.92 -31.61
CA MET A 332 12.65 -1.59 -33.03
C MET A 332 11.77 -0.34 -33.14
N GLU A 333 12.37 0.73 -33.68
CA GLU A 333 11.74 2.01 -33.97
C GLU A 333 10.57 1.83 -34.94
N LEU A 334 9.42 2.45 -34.65
CA LEU A 334 8.32 2.60 -35.58
C LEU A 334 8.03 4.09 -35.77
N HIS A 335 8.25 4.52 -37.00
CA HIS A 335 7.92 5.83 -37.54
C HIS A 335 6.44 6.18 -37.35
N ALA A 336 6.20 7.43 -36.95
CA ALA A 336 4.89 8.08 -36.96
C ALA A 336 4.46 8.46 -38.38
N PRO A 337 3.15 8.44 -38.69
CA PRO A 337 2.59 9.28 -39.72
C PRO A 337 1.87 10.50 -39.12
N ASP A 338 1.94 11.58 -39.87
CA ASP A 338 1.52 12.95 -39.58
C ASP A 338 0.03 13.13 -39.18
N GLY A 339 -0.25 14.23 -38.45
CA GLY A 339 -1.58 14.66 -37.98
C GLY A 339 -2.56 15.06 -39.10
N PRO A 340 -3.73 15.65 -38.77
CA PRO A 340 -3.71 17.05 -38.33
C PRO A 340 -4.86 17.54 -37.41
N ALA A 341 -4.66 18.77 -36.94
CA ALA A 341 -5.63 19.86 -36.72
C ALA A 341 -6.56 19.87 -35.49
N SER A 342 -6.40 20.99 -34.77
CA SER A 342 -7.15 21.54 -33.65
C SER A 342 -8.68 21.47 -33.72
N GLN A 343 -9.30 21.07 -32.61
CA GLN A 343 -10.65 21.54 -32.26
C GLN A 343 -10.65 22.11 -30.83
N ARG A 344 -11.10 23.36 -30.72
CA ARG A 344 -11.23 24.14 -29.48
C ARG A 344 -12.43 23.62 -28.69
N LEU A 345 -12.24 23.33 -27.41
CA LEU A 345 -13.34 23.08 -26.47
C LEU A 345 -14.00 24.41 -26.05
N PRO A 346 -15.34 24.48 -25.91
CA PRO A 346 -16.04 25.70 -25.56
C PRO A 346 -15.86 26.08 -24.08
N ARG A 347 -15.62 27.38 -23.82
CA ARG A 347 -15.60 27.98 -22.48
C ARG A 347 -17.02 28.07 -21.90
N VAL A 348 -17.23 27.50 -20.72
CA VAL A 348 -18.42 27.72 -19.90
C VAL A 348 -18.25 29.06 -19.16
N ARG A 349 -19.19 30.01 -19.35
CA ARG A 349 -19.30 31.23 -18.52
C ARG A 349 -20.16 30.92 -17.30
N LEU A 350 -19.70 31.34 -16.12
CA LEU A 350 -20.52 31.40 -14.91
C LEU A 350 -21.34 32.70 -14.93
N PRO A 351 -22.58 32.70 -14.41
CA PRO A 351 -23.38 33.93 -14.28
C PRO A 351 -22.87 34.80 -13.13
N GLU A 352 -22.88 36.12 -13.33
CA GLU A 352 -22.61 37.11 -12.28
C GLU A 352 -23.80 37.19 -11.30
N PRO A 353 -23.56 37.48 -10.01
CA PRO A 353 -24.62 37.61 -9.02
C PRO A 353 -25.28 39.00 -9.06
N ASP A 354 -26.59 39.03 -8.85
CA ASP A 354 -27.37 40.23 -8.52
C ASP A 354 -26.99 40.83 -7.16
#